data_AF-A0A2W1B987-F1
#
_entry.id   AF-A0A2W1B987-F1
#
_cell.length_a   1.000
_cell.length_b   1.000
_cell.length_c   1.000
_cell.angle_alpha   90.00
_cell.angle_beta   90.00
_cell.angle_gamma   90.00
#
_symmetry.space_group_name_H-M   'P 1'
#
loop_
_entity.id
_entity.type
_entity.pdbx_description
1 polymer ?
#
loop_
_entity_poly.entity_id
_entity_poly.type
_entity_poly.pdbx_seq_one_letter_code
_entity_poly.pdbx_strand_id
1 'polypeptide(L)'
;FAYIAPINAVILYHANAAETFGSVPEAISAGFAITPDMIAYATGGILIAGLVQVGIAILIKVLGVSKFEKIFPPAVAGTIIAVIGLNLAPTAISMASSNWWIAIVSLSTAVIVRLYVKGFTRLIPVMCGIIVGYIVAAVTGNVSFEAVNQASWVGVPSFVLPKFSIYSLTVLVPVALAPTIEHFGDIFAVSAITGKKFYDDPGIHRTLAGDGIATAVAGFFGGPANTTYSENTGVLAITKVFNPVVMRIAAVFAVILSFVPKVGAVIQSIPTAVMGGIEILLFGMIAAVGMKTLIENRVKVDGKNLIVISVMLVVGIGGAAIGIGPVRFEGIGLAALVGLVLNGIFVLTKAPEE
;
A
#
# COMPACT_ATOMS: atom_id res chain seq x y z
N PHE A 1 0.32 -0.44 -0.17
CA PHE A 1 -0.16 0.71 0.66
C PHE A 1 0.35 0.71 2.10
N ALA A 2 0.61 -0.47 2.70
CA ALA A 2 1.03 -0.59 4.10
C ALA A 2 2.23 0.28 4.52
N TYR A 3 3.14 0.61 3.60
CA TYR A 3 4.34 1.40 3.89
C TYR A 3 4.15 2.91 3.90
N ILE A 4 3.02 3.47 3.43
CA ILE A 4 2.87 4.93 3.29
C ILE A 4 3.01 5.64 4.65
N ALA A 5 2.23 5.23 5.64
CA ALA A 5 2.29 5.84 6.98
C ALA A 5 3.66 5.63 7.66
N PRO A 6 4.25 4.42 7.67
CA PRO A 6 5.62 4.18 8.15
C PRO A 6 6.69 5.03 7.45
N ILE A 7 6.62 5.18 6.13
CA ILE A 7 7.54 6.04 5.36
C ILE A 7 7.40 7.49 5.80
N ASN A 8 6.15 7.97 5.92
CA ASN A 8 5.90 9.33 6.41
C ASN A 8 6.48 9.55 7.81
N ALA A 9 6.26 8.61 8.73
CA ALA A 9 6.81 8.68 10.09
C ALA A 9 8.35 8.77 10.08
N VAL A 10 9.03 7.94 9.29
CA VAL A 10 10.50 7.96 9.18
C VAL A 10 11.01 9.26 8.57
N ILE A 11 10.39 9.73 7.48
CA ILE A 11 10.78 10.99 6.83
C ILE A 11 10.59 12.16 7.81
N LEU A 12 9.43 12.26 8.47
CA LEU A 12 9.12 13.35 9.39
C LEU A 12 9.97 13.30 10.67
N TYR A 13 10.34 12.11 11.14
CA TYR A 13 11.27 11.94 12.26
C TYR A 13 12.65 12.52 11.94
N HIS A 14 13.23 12.14 10.80
CA HIS A 14 14.54 12.67 10.36
C HIS A 14 14.46 14.13 9.91
N ALA A 15 13.25 14.63 9.66
CA ALA A 15 12.98 16.05 9.44
C ALA A 15 12.81 16.88 10.72
N ASN A 16 12.80 16.26 11.90
CA ASN A 16 12.40 16.89 13.18
C ASN A 16 11.00 17.56 13.10
N ALA A 17 10.09 16.98 12.31
CA ALA A 17 8.79 17.53 12.00
C ALA A 17 7.63 16.58 12.35
N ALA A 18 7.93 15.44 12.97
CA ALA A 18 6.95 14.41 13.34
C ALA A 18 5.92 14.86 14.38
N GLU A 19 6.23 15.87 15.20
CA GLU A 19 5.28 16.45 16.16
C GLU A 19 4.44 17.58 15.54
N THR A 20 4.85 18.09 14.37
CA THR A 20 4.23 19.24 13.72
C THR A 20 3.26 18.84 12.61
N PHE A 21 3.59 17.78 11.86
CA PHE A 21 2.79 17.33 10.72
C PHE A 21 2.40 15.86 10.88
N GLY A 22 1.18 15.52 10.47
CA GLY A 22 0.70 14.14 10.45
C GLY A 22 1.13 13.38 9.19
N SER A 23 1.57 14.07 8.14
CA SER A 23 2.00 13.45 6.88
C SER A 23 3.00 14.29 6.08
N VAL A 24 3.73 13.62 5.18
CA VAL A 24 4.68 14.30 4.28
C VAL A 24 3.98 15.26 3.30
N PRO A 25 2.82 14.91 2.68
CA PRO A 25 2.08 15.87 1.85
C PRO A 25 1.65 17.12 2.62
N GLU A 26 1.22 16.97 3.88
CA GLU A 26 0.87 18.09 4.74
C GLU A 26 2.08 19.00 5.00
N ALA A 27 3.23 18.42 5.35
CA ALA A 27 4.47 19.16 5.54
C ALA A 27 4.86 19.96 4.28
N ILE A 28 4.80 19.33 3.10
CA ILE A 28 5.09 20.00 1.82
C ILE A 28 4.09 21.13 1.57
N SER A 29 2.80 20.92 1.84
CA SER A 29 1.76 21.95 1.67
C SER A 29 1.96 23.16 2.59
N ALA A 30 2.56 22.94 3.76
CA ALA A 30 2.94 23.97 4.72
C ALA A 30 4.28 24.66 4.37
N GLY A 31 4.90 24.32 3.24
CA GLY A 31 6.16 24.89 2.79
C GLY A 31 7.41 24.23 3.39
N PHE A 32 7.27 23.10 4.08
CA PHE A 32 8.41 22.36 4.62
C PHE A 32 9.12 21.57 3.52
N ALA A 33 10.43 21.77 3.37
CA ALA A 33 11.23 21.10 2.35
C ALA A 33 11.65 19.69 2.80
N ILE A 34 11.22 18.67 2.06
CA ILE A 34 11.64 17.28 2.25
C ILE A 34 12.89 17.03 1.42
N THR A 35 13.98 16.67 2.09
CA THR A 35 15.28 16.48 1.44
C THR A 35 15.50 15.03 1.01
N PRO A 36 16.34 14.77 -0.02
CA PRO A 36 16.74 13.42 -0.38
C PRO A 36 17.38 12.63 0.77
N ASP A 37 18.00 13.32 1.73
CA ASP A 37 18.62 12.70 2.91
C ASP A 37 17.59 12.02 3.83
N MET A 38 16.44 12.68 4.03
CA MET A 38 15.33 12.14 4.83
C MET A 38 14.70 10.92 4.14
N ILE A 39 14.61 10.97 2.81
CA ILE A 39 14.14 9.86 1.98
C ILE A 39 15.13 8.69 2.03
N ALA A 40 16.44 8.95 2.09
CA ALA A 40 17.47 7.91 2.19
C ALA A 40 17.28 7.01 3.42
N TYR A 41 16.84 7.55 4.55
CA TYR A 41 16.55 6.76 5.74
C TYR A 41 15.31 5.87 5.61
N ALA A 42 14.25 6.37 4.96
CA ALA A 42 13.07 5.55 4.67
C ALA A 42 13.41 4.41 3.70
N THR A 43 14.18 4.71 2.66
CA THR A 43 14.58 3.73 1.63
C THR A 43 15.52 2.65 2.17
N GLY A 44 16.39 2.96 3.14
CA GLY A 44 17.15 1.93 3.86
C GLY A 44 16.29 1.00 4.70
N GLY A 45 15.23 1.50 5.33
CA GLY A 45 14.24 0.64 6.00
C GLY A 45 13.46 -0.24 5.03
N ILE A 46 13.05 0.30 3.88
CA ILE A 46 12.39 -0.44 2.80
C ILE A 46 13.28 -1.57 2.26
N LEU A 47 14.58 -1.28 2.06
CA LEU A 47 15.54 -2.28 1.60
C LEU A 47 15.57 -3.50 2.54
N ILE A 48 15.72 -3.26 3.84
CA ILE A 48 15.74 -4.35 4.83
C ILE A 48 14.37 -5.03 4.92
N ALA A 49 13.27 -4.29 4.83
CA ALA A 49 11.93 -4.86 4.83
C ALA A 49 11.73 -5.84 3.65
N GLY A 50 12.19 -5.49 2.45
CA GLY A 50 12.19 -6.38 1.29
C GLY A 50 13.05 -7.63 1.50
N LEU A 51 14.25 -7.49 2.07
CA LEU A 51 15.08 -8.64 2.43
C LEU A 51 14.42 -9.54 3.47
N VAL A 52 13.67 -8.97 4.42
CA VAL A 52 12.87 -9.73 5.39
C VAL A 52 11.75 -10.50 4.70
N GLN A 53 11.04 -9.90 3.71
CA GLN A 53 10.07 -10.64 2.90
C GLN A 53 10.72 -11.82 2.16
N VAL A 54 11.92 -11.65 1.62
CA VAL A 54 12.68 -12.76 1.01
C VAL A 54 13.01 -13.83 2.06
N GLY A 55 13.40 -13.44 3.27
CA GLY A 55 13.61 -14.36 4.39
C GLY A 55 12.35 -15.14 4.75
N ILE A 56 11.19 -14.47 4.80
CA ILE A 56 9.89 -15.10 5.04
C ILE A 56 9.56 -16.08 3.90
N ALA A 57 9.83 -15.71 2.65
CA ALA A 57 9.62 -16.57 1.49
C ALA A 57 10.47 -17.86 1.56
N ILE A 58 11.74 -17.74 1.98
CA ILE A 58 12.63 -18.88 2.22
C ILE A 58 12.07 -19.75 3.36
N LEU A 59 11.61 -19.13 4.45
CA LEU A 59 11.00 -19.86 5.57
C LEU A 59 9.76 -20.64 5.13
N ILE A 60 8.89 -20.05 4.30
CA ILE A 60 7.71 -20.71 3.73
C ILE A 60 8.12 -21.90 2.86
N LYS A 61 9.20 -21.77 2.07
CA LYS A 61 9.73 -22.89 1.27
C LYS A 61 10.13 -24.09 2.14
N VAL A 62 10.71 -23.83 3.31
CA VAL A 62 11.17 -24.88 4.24
C VAL A 62 10.02 -25.46 5.07
N LEU A 63 9.11 -24.62 5.57
CA LEU A 63 8.02 -25.05 6.47
C LEU A 63 6.79 -25.59 5.74
N GLY A 64 6.60 -25.20 4.48
CA GLY A 64 5.40 -25.45 3.70
C GLY A 64 4.29 -24.41 3.93
N VAL A 65 3.49 -24.16 2.88
CA VAL A 65 2.41 -23.15 2.85
C VAL A 65 1.35 -23.40 3.93
N SER A 66 1.01 -24.66 4.19
CA SER A 66 -0.04 -25.04 5.15
C SER A 66 0.28 -24.66 6.59
N LYS A 67 1.56 -24.58 6.97
CA LYS A 67 1.96 -24.08 8.31
C LYS A 67 1.84 -22.57 8.38
N PHE A 68 2.09 -21.86 7.29
CA PHE A 68 1.98 -20.41 7.23
C PHE A 68 0.53 -19.94 7.30
N GLU A 69 -0.40 -20.64 6.63
CA GLU A 69 -1.85 -20.36 6.73
C GLU A 69 -2.37 -20.47 8.17
N LYS A 70 -1.79 -21.34 9.00
CA LYS A 70 -2.13 -21.44 10.42
C LYS A 70 -1.63 -20.25 11.24
N ILE A 71 -0.52 -19.64 10.81
CA ILE A 71 0.09 -18.49 11.47
C ILE A 71 -0.71 -17.21 11.15
N PHE A 72 -1.21 -17.09 9.92
CA PHE A 72 -2.00 -15.96 9.45
C PHE A 72 -3.39 -16.41 8.99
N PRO A 73 -4.30 -16.73 9.94
CA PRO A 73 -5.65 -17.13 9.58
C PRO A 73 -6.38 -15.97 8.87
N PRO A 74 -7.43 -16.27 8.07
CA PRO A 74 -8.17 -15.25 7.33
C PRO A 74 -8.70 -14.10 8.20
N ALA A 75 -9.00 -14.35 9.48
CA ALA A 75 -9.37 -13.33 10.46
C ALA A 75 -8.28 -12.26 10.62
N VAL A 76 -7.02 -12.67 10.82
CA VAL A 76 -5.87 -11.75 10.95
C VAL A 76 -5.62 -11.04 9.62
N ALA A 77 -5.67 -11.78 8.51
CA ALA A 77 -5.39 -11.23 7.19
C ALA A 77 -6.39 -10.16 6.76
N GLY A 78 -7.69 -10.46 6.83
CA GLY A 78 -8.74 -9.51 6.48
C GLY A 78 -8.70 -8.25 7.36
N THR A 79 -8.43 -8.40 8.66
CA THR A 79 -8.30 -7.25 9.57
C THR A 79 -7.09 -6.38 9.27
N ILE A 80 -5.92 -6.96 8.95
CA ILE A 80 -4.74 -6.17 8.57
C ILE A 80 -5.03 -5.34 7.31
N ILE A 81 -5.64 -5.95 6.29
CA ILE A 81 -6.02 -5.25 5.06
C ILE A 81 -7.01 -4.10 5.37
N ALA A 82 -7.98 -4.34 6.26
CA ALA A 82 -8.91 -3.31 6.71
C ALA A 82 -8.19 -2.13 7.40
N VAL A 83 -7.27 -2.44 8.33
CA VAL A 83 -6.47 -1.44 9.06
C VAL A 83 -5.59 -0.63 8.11
N ILE A 84 -4.99 -1.24 7.08
CA ILE A 84 -4.19 -0.51 6.07
C ILE A 84 -5.01 0.60 5.42
N GLY A 85 -6.22 0.27 4.94
CA GLY A 85 -7.09 1.25 4.28
C GLY A 85 -7.55 2.36 5.25
N LEU A 86 -7.98 1.97 6.46
CA LEU A 86 -8.51 2.91 7.45
C LEU A 86 -7.43 3.87 8.01
N ASN A 87 -6.19 3.42 8.16
CA ASN A 87 -5.08 4.26 8.61
C ASN A 87 -4.70 5.37 7.64
N LEU A 88 -5.04 5.22 6.36
CA LEU A 88 -4.75 6.23 5.33
C LEU A 88 -5.92 7.19 5.12
N ALA A 89 -7.08 6.94 5.74
CA ALA A 89 -8.25 7.80 5.63
C ALA A 89 -7.98 9.26 6.06
N PRO A 90 -7.26 9.55 7.17
CA PRO A 90 -6.95 10.94 7.54
C PRO A 90 -6.14 11.68 6.48
N THR A 91 -5.20 10.99 5.81
CA THR A 91 -4.40 11.57 4.71
C THR A 91 -5.29 11.94 3.52
N ALA A 92 -6.18 11.05 3.10
CA ALA A 92 -7.12 11.33 2.01
C ALA A 92 -8.03 12.53 2.32
N ILE A 93 -8.54 12.63 3.56
CA ILE A 93 -9.37 13.75 4.00
C ILE A 93 -8.56 15.05 4.05
N SER A 94 -7.34 15.03 4.56
CA SER A 94 -6.44 16.18 4.57
C SER A 94 -6.19 16.70 3.15
N MET A 95 -5.87 15.80 2.22
CA MET A 95 -5.65 16.14 0.81
C MET A 95 -6.92 16.68 0.13
N ALA A 96 -8.08 16.06 0.37
CA ALA A 96 -9.36 16.52 -0.16
C ALA A 96 -9.76 17.89 0.39
N SER A 97 -9.42 18.18 1.65
CA SER A 97 -9.75 19.44 2.33
C SER A 97 -9.05 20.66 1.72
N SER A 98 -7.99 20.46 0.93
CA SER A 98 -7.36 21.56 0.17
C SER A 98 -8.33 22.23 -0.82
N ASN A 99 -9.28 21.46 -1.40
CA ASN A 99 -10.39 21.99 -2.17
C ASN A 99 -11.49 20.93 -2.32
N TRP A 100 -12.47 20.95 -1.40
CA TRP A 100 -13.56 19.95 -1.37
C TRP A 100 -14.36 19.86 -2.67
N TRP A 101 -14.56 20.98 -3.36
CA TRP A 101 -15.31 21.00 -4.61
C TRP A 101 -14.60 20.16 -5.68
N ILE A 102 -13.30 20.39 -5.90
CA ILE A 102 -12.50 19.63 -6.87
C ILE A 102 -12.41 18.15 -6.46
N ALA A 103 -12.22 17.89 -5.16
CA ALA A 103 -12.15 16.52 -4.63
C ALA A 103 -13.47 15.74 -4.88
N ILE A 104 -14.62 16.37 -4.63
CA ILE A 104 -15.94 15.78 -4.88
C ILE A 104 -16.13 15.51 -6.37
N VAL A 105 -15.76 16.44 -7.27
CA VAL A 105 -15.86 16.21 -8.72
C VAL A 105 -15.06 14.98 -9.15
N SER A 106 -13.82 14.87 -8.67
CA SER A 106 -12.94 13.73 -8.96
C SER A 106 -13.52 12.40 -8.44
N LEU A 107 -13.94 12.38 -7.18
CA LEU A 107 -14.57 11.24 -6.51
C LEU A 107 -15.87 10.81 -7.20
N SER A 108 -16.81 11.75 -7.39
CA SER A 108 -18.09 11.49 -8.03
C SER A 108 -17.91 10.97 -9.44
N THR A 109 -16.96 11.51 -10.21
CA THR A 109 -16.64 10.99 -11.55
C THR A 109 -16.19 9.54 -11.49
N ALA A 110 -15.25 9.20 -10.60
CA ALA A 110 -14.77 7.82 -10.47
C ALA A 110 -15.93 6.86 -10.09
N VAL A 111 -16.78 7.26 -9.14
CA VAL A 111 -17.96 6.48 -8.72
C VAL A 111 -18.95 6.32 -9.88
N ILE A 112 -19.26 7.40 -10.60
CA ILE A 112 -20.19 7.37 -11.73
C ILE A 112 -19.67 6.45 -12.84
N VAL A 113 -18.40 6.56 -13.20
CA VAL A 113 -17.78 5.69 -14.21
C VAL A 113 -17.82 4.23 -13.78
N ARG A 114 -17.56 3.94 -12.50
CA ARG A 114 -17.57 2.56 -11.99
C ARG A 114 -18.97 1.92 -12.03
N LEU A 115 -20.01 2.70 -11.71
CA LEU A 115 -21.38 2.19 -11.54
C LEU A 115 -22.21 2.24 -12.83
N TYR A 116 -22.08 3.29 -13.63
CA TYR A 116 -23.02 3.57 -14.73
C TYR A 116 -22.42 3.42 -16.13
N VAL A 117 -21.09 3.50 -16.28
CA VAL A 117 -20.45 3.34 -17.59
C VAL A 117 -20.24 1.86 -17.90
N LYS A 118 -20.50 1.47 -19.15
CA LYS A 118 -20.35 0.09 -19.65
C LYS A 118 -19.04 -0.07 -20.42
N GLY A 119 -18.61 -1.32 -20.60
CA GLY A 119 -17.42 -1.67 -21.38
C GLY A 119 -16.11 -1.40 -20.63
N PHE A 120 -15.05 -1.10 -21.40
CA PHE A 120 -13.68 -1.00 -20.89
C PHE A 120 -13.48 0.17 -19.91
N THR A 121 -14.15 1.32 -20.13
CA THR A 121 -13.99 2.51 -19.28
C THR A 121 -14.40 2.25 -17.82
N ARG A 122 -15.29 1.28 -17.57
CA ARG A 122 -15.67 0.82 -16.22
C ARG A 122 -14.49 0.22 -15.43
N LEU A 123 -13.44 -0.20 -16.12
CA LEU A 123 -12.22 -0.79 -15.54
C LEU A 123 -11.23 0.27 -15.06
N ILE A 124 -11.34 1.51 -15.53
CA ILE A 124 -10.41 2.61 -15.22
C ILE A 124 -11.12 3.82 -14.59
N PRO A 125 -12.02 3.64 -13.59
CA PRO A 125 -12.77 4.75 -12.99
C PRO A 125 -11.87 5.78 -12.33
N VAL A 126 -10.78 5.31 -11.70
CA VAL A 126 -9.79 6.16 -11.03
C VAL A 126 -9.11 7.09 -12.03
N MET A 127 -8.65 6.56 -13.18
CA MET A 127 -8.05 7.39 -14.23
C MET A 127 -9.04 8.43 -14.76
N CYS A 128 -10.31 8.05 -14.95
CA CYS A 128 -11.34 8.99 -15.40
C CYS A 128 -11.58 10.11 -14.37
N GLY A 129 -11.64 9.76 -13.08
CA GLY A 129 -11.79 10.74 -12.01
C GLY A 129 -10.60 11.71 -11.94
N ILE A 130 -9.36 11.21 -12.05
CA ILE A 130 -8.16 12.04 -12.11
C ILE A 130 -8.22 12.98 -13.32
N ILE A 131 -8.54 12.47 -14.52
CA ILE A 131 -8.59 13.27 -15.75
C ILE A 131 -9.64 14.38 -15.64
N VAL A 132 -10.86 14.06 -15.25
CA VAL A 132 -11.94 15.05 -15.13
C VAL A 132 -11.66 16.04 -14.01
N GLY A 133 -11.20 15.57 -12.85
CA GLY A 133 -10.78 16.43 -11.74
C GLY A 133 -9.66 17.39 -12.14
N TYR A 134 -8.66 16.89 -12.87
CA TYR A 134 -7.55 17.70 -13.38
C TYR A 134 -8.01 18.75 -14.39
N ILE A 135 -8.90 18.40 -15.32
CA ILE A 135 -9.47 19.34 -16.29
C ILE A 135 -10.24 20.45 -15.57
N VAL A 136 -11.10 20.11 -14.61
CA VAL A 136 -11.86 21.10 -13.83
C VAL A 136 -10.90 21.98 -13.01
N ALA A 137 -9.88 21.40 -12.40
CA ALA A 137 -8.88 22.17 -11.67
C ALA A 137 -8.08 23.11 -12.58
N ALA A 138 -7.74 22.69 -13.78
CA ALA A 138 -7.04 23.52 -14.76
C ALA A 138 -7.91 24.70 -15.22
N VAL A 139 -9.19 24.47 -15.54
CA VAL A 139 -10.13 25.53 -15.96
C VAL A 139 -10.41 26.53 -14.82
N THR A 140 -10.37 26.06 -13.57
CA THR A 140 -10.57 26.92 -12.39
C THR A 140 -9.29 27.60 -11.89
N GLY A 141 -8.16 27.45 -12.62
CA GLY A 141 -6.88 28.10 -12.29
C GLY A 141 -6.12 27.46 -11.12
N ASN A 142 -6.47 26.24 -10.72
CA ASN A 142 -5.82 25.50 -9.61
C ASN A 142 -4.65 24.61 -10.07
N VAL A 143 -4.16 24.78 -11.31
CA VAL A 143 -3.04 24.01 -11.87
C VAL A 143 -1.96 24.96 -12.38
N SER A 144 -0.72 24.73 -11.95
CA SER A 144 0.46 25.37 -12.55
C SER A 144 1.15 24.42 -13.53
N PHE A 145 1.35 24.91 -14.76
CA PHE A 145 2.06 24.20 -15.82
C PHE A 145 3.56 24.57 -15.90
N GLU A 146 4.05 25.39 -14.98
CA GLU A 146 5.43 25.87 -15.00
C GLU A 146 6.45 24.73 -14.94
N ALA A 147 6.31 23.83 -13.96
CA ALA A 147 7.15 22.64 -13.83
C ALA A 147 7.09 21.75 -15.07
N VAL A 148 5.90 21.63 -15.69
CA VAL A 148 5.73 20.88 -16.94
C VAL A 148 6.53 21.55 -18.04
N ASN A 149 6.43 22.87 -18.22
CA ASN A 149 7.16 23.60 -19.27
C ASN A 149 8.68 23.50 -19.11
N GLN A 150 9.20 23.56 -17.88
CA GLN A 150 10.64 23.47 -17.59
C GLN A 150 11.20 22.05 -17.68
N ALA A 151 10.37 21.02 -17.54
CA ALA A 151 10.84 19.63 -17.60
C ALA A 151 11.32 19.22 -18.99
N SER A 152 12.43 18.48 -19.01
CA SER A 152 13.04 17.91 -20.22
C SER A 152 12.22 16.73 -20.77
N TRP A 153 12.33 16.49 -22.08
CA TRP A 153 11.70 15.35 -22.74
C TRP A 153 12.43 14.02 -22.48
N VAL A 154 13.74 14.07 -22.28
CA VAL A 154 14.56 12.91 -21.94
C VAL A 154 15.41 13.27 -20.72
N GLY A 155 15.44 12.38 -19.73
CA GLY A 155 16.24 12.55 -18.53
C GLY A 155 16.34 11.25 -17.74
N VAL A 156 17.38 11.12 -16.93
CA VAL A 156 17.57 9.95 -16.07
C VAL A 156 16.88 10.21 -14.72
N PRO A 157 16.10 9.26 -14.19
CA PRO A 157 15.54 9.36 -12.85
C PRO A 157 16.61 9.63 -11.79
N SER A 158 16.28 10.45 -10.80
CA SER A 158 17.16 10.66 -9.65
C SER A 158 17.19 9.41 -8.78
N PHE A 159 18.40 8.99 -8.40
CA PHE A 159 18.62 7.89 -7.48
C PHE A 159 18.96 8.42 -6.09
N VAL A 160 18.43 7.75 -5.06
CA VAL A 160 18.78 8.03 -3.65
C VAL A 160 19.29 6.74 -3.04
N LEU A 161 20.56 6.75 -2.63
CA LEU A 161 21.15 5.57 -1.96
C LEU A 161 20.64 5.48 -0.52
N PRO A 162 20.38 4.26 -0.01
CA PRO A 162 19.79 4.05 1.30
C PRO A 162 20.75 4.43 2.43
N LYS A 163 20.19 5.01 3.49
CA LYS A 163 20.82 5.18 4.80
C LYS A 163 20.10 4.32 5.83
N PHE A 164 20.84 3.81 6.80
CA PHE A 164 20.29 2.95 7.84
C PHE A 164 20.22 3.71 9.17
N SER A 165 19.06 3.64 9.82
CA SER A 165 18.89 4.11 11.20
C SER A 165 18.06 3.10 11.98
N ILE A 166 18.32 2.99 13.28
CA ILE A 166 17.61 2.05 14.16
C ILE A 166 16.11 2.37 14.19
N TYR A 167 15.75 3.65 14.20
CA TYR A 167 14.35 4.09 14.13
C TYR A 167 13.69 3.63 12.81
N SER A 168 14.33 3.89 11.67
CA SER A 168 13.81 3.46 10.36
C SER A 168 13.59 1.96 10.28
N LEU A 169 14.57 1.16 10.75
CA LEU A 169 14.45 -0.29 10.76
C LEU A 169 13.29 -0.74 11.63
N THR A 170 13.13 -0.12 12.79
CA THR A 170 12.07 -0.51 13.71
C THR A 170 10.67 -0.19 13.20
N VAL A 171 10.51 0.96 12.55
CA VAL A 171 9.20 1.38 12.03
C VAL A 171 8.85 0.63 10.75
N LEU A 172 9.81 0.40 9.85
CA LEU A 172 9.55 -0.16 8.51
C LEU A 172 9.65 -1.69 8.42
N VAL A 173 10.55 -2.33 9.17
CA VAL A 173 10.76 -3.78 9.02
C VAL A 173 9.55 -4.62 9.48
N PRO A 174 8.92 -4.34 10.64
CA PRO A 174 7.73 -5.09 11.07
C PRO A 174 6.56 -4.96 10.09
N VAL A 175 6.50 -3.87 9.34
CA VAL A 175 5.47 -3.62 8.32
C VAL A 175 5.54 -4.67 7.22
N ALA A 176 6.70 -5.28 6.93
CA ALA A 176 6.87 -6.35 5.93
C ALA A 176 5.91 -7.53 6.10
N LEU A 177 5.40 -7.76 7.31
CA LEU A 177 4.38 -8.77 7.58
C LEU A 177 3.06 -8.46 6.86
N ALA A 178 2.67 -7.19 6.79
CA ALA A 178 1.39 -6.78 6.22
C ALA A 178 1.32 -7.00 4.69
N PRO A 179 2.28 -6.51 3.86
CA PRO A 179 2.34 -6.84 2.43
C PRO A 179 2.55 -8.33 2.19
N THR A 180 3.26 -9.04 3.08
CA THR A 180 3.36 -10.51 2.95
C THR A 180 1.97 -11.14 2.98
N ILE A 181 1.13 -10.75 3.93
CA ILE A 181 -0.24 -11.27 4.06
C ILE A 181 -1.12 -10.82 2.89
N GLU A 182 -1.02 -9.55 2.49
CA GLU A 182 -1.69 -8.98 1.32
C GLU A 182 -1.36 -9.78 0.05
N HIS A 183 -0.08 -10.09 -0.16
CA HIS A 183 0.43 -10.87 -1.29
C HIS A 183 -0.15 -12.29 -1.33
N PHE A 184 -0.30 -12.96 -0.18
CA PHE A 184 -0.99 -14.26 -0.14
C PHE A 184 -2.43 -14.12 -0.64
N GLY A 185 -3.18 -13.17 -0.11
CA GLY A 185 -4.56 -12.90 -0.51
C GLY A 185 -4.69 -12.67 -2.02
N ASP A 186 -3.79 -11.88 -2.59
CA ASP A 186 -3.76 -11.60 -4.03
C ASP A 186 -3.46 -12.83 -4.87
N ILE A 187 -2.47 -13.65 -4.48
CA ILE A 187 -2.15 -14.87 -5.22
C ILE A 187 -3.33 -15.86 -5.16
N PHE A 188 -4.04 -15.98 -4.03
CA PHE A 188 -5.25 -16.78 -3.95
C PHE A 188 -6.37 -16.23 -4.83
N ALA A 189 -6.60 -14.92 -4.83
CA ALA A 189 -7.63 -14.29 -5.65
C ALA A 189 -7.37 -14.47 -7.15
N VAL A 190 -6.12 -14.26 -7.59
CA VAL A 190 -5.70 -14.52 -8.97
C VAL A 190 -5.81 -16.01 -9.31
N SER A 191 -5.45 -16.90 -8.38
CA SER A 191 -5.58 -18.36 -8.55
C SER A 191 -7.05 -18.77 -8.78
N ALA A 192 -7.97 -18.22 -7.99
CA ALA A 192 -9.40 -18.50 -8.10
C ALA A 192 -9.98 -18.04 -9.45
N ILE A 193 -9.57 -16.88 -9.95
CA ILE A 193 -10.07 -16.32 -11.21
C ILE A 193 -9.50 -17.03 -12.45
N THR A 194 -8.25 -17.46 -12.36
CA THR A 194 -7.55 -18.16 -13.45
C THR A 194 -7.80 -19.67 -13.47
N GLY A 195 -8.31 -20.23 -12.38
CA GLY A 195 -8.48 -21.67 -12.20
C GLY A 195 -7.16 -22.44 -12.04
N LYS A 196 -6.07 -21.75 -11.67
CA LYS A 196 -4.73 -22.33 -11.49
C LYS A 196 -4.23 -22.10 -10.08
N LYS A 197 -3.61 -23.11 -9.47
CA LYS A 197 -3.11 -23.05 -8.09
C LYS A 197 -1.72 -22.41 -8.04
N PHE A 198 -1.62 -21.09 -8.23
CA PHE A 198 -0.33 -20.40 -8.23
C PHE A 198 0.38 -20.41 -6.87
N TYR A 199 -0.40 -20.61 -5.80
CA TYR A 199 0.13 -20.82 -4.46
C TYR A 199 0.89 -22.15 -4.30
N ASP A 200 0.66 -23.13 -5.20
CA ASP A 200 1.38 -24.41 -5.28
C ASP A 200 2.49 -24.37 -6.35
N ASP A 201 2.16 -23.99 -7.59
CA ASP A 201 3.10 -23.84 -8.72
C ASP A 201 2.83 -22.52 -9.47
N PRO A 202 3.77 -21.54 -9.46
CA PRO A 202 5.18 -21.62 -9.05
C PRO A 202 5.43 -21.66 -7.53
N GLY A 203 4.39 -21.47 -6.72
CA GLY A 203 4.45 -21.54 -5.27
C GLY A 203 4.61 -20.16 -4.62
N ILE A 204 3.96 -19.96 -3.46
CA ILE A 204 4.01 -18.68 -2.74
C ILE A 204 5.44 -18.23 -2.42
N HIS A 205 6.33 -19.16 -2.07
CA HIS A 205 7.72 -18.86 -1.80
C HIS A 205 8.44 -18.18 -2.98
N ARG A 206 8.09 -18.47 -4.23
CA ARG A 206 8.69 -17.80 -5.40
C ARG A 206 8.06 -16.45 -5.66
N THR A 207 6.74 -16.36 -5.56
CA THR A 207 6.03 -15.11 -5.82
C THR A 207 6.36 -14.06 -4.76
N LEU A 208 6.40 -14.46 -3.49
CA LEU A 208 6.78 -13.58 -2.37
C LEU A 208 8.27 -13.21 -2.40
N ALA A 209 9.16 -14.13 -2.78
CA ALA A 209 10.56 -13.78 -2.97
C ALA A 209 10.74 -12.75 -4.10
N GLY A 210 9.98 -12.87 -5.19
CA GLY A 210 9.96 -11.87 -6.26
C GLY A 210 9.52 -10.49 -5.76
N ASP A 211 8.47 -10.42 -4.96
CA ASP A 211 7.97 -9.21 -4.32
C ASP A 211 9.02 -8.57 -3.38
N GLY A 212 9.60 -9.38 -2.48
CA GLY A 212 10.64 -8.92 -1.56
C GLY A 212 11.91 -8.44 -2.26
N ILE A 213 12.35 -9.13 -3.32
CA ILE A 213 13.49 -8.69 -4.15
C ILE A 213 13.16 -7.37 -4.84
N ALA A 214 11.98 -7.24 -5.43
CA ALA A 214 11.56 -5.99 -6.07
C ALA A 214 11.52 -4.84 -5.06
N THR A 215 11.01 -5.07 -3.85
CA THR A 215 10.99 -4.08 -2.77
C THR A 215 12.41 -3.71 -2.32
N ALA A 216 13.30 -4.69 -2.16
CA ALA A 216 14.69 -4.44 -1.77
C ALA A 216 15.45 -3.63 -2.84
N VAL A 217 15.26 -3.97 -4.12
CA VAL A 217 15.85 -3.24 -5.26
C VAL A 217 15.29 -1.82 -5.33
N ALA A 218 13.98 -1.64 -5.15
CA ALA A 218 13.39 -0.31 -5.10
C ALA A 218 14.00 0.53 -3.96
N GLY A 219 14.07 -0.02 -2.74
CA GLY A 219 14.70 0.65 -1.60
C GLY A 219 16.19 0.97 -1.83
N PHE A 220 16.92 0.15 -2.57
CA PHE A 220 18.33 0.42 -2.88
C PHE A 220 18.52 1.60 -3.84
N PHE A 221 17.61 1.80 -4.77
CA PHE A 221 17.68 2.88 -5.76
C PHE A 221 16.89 4.14 -5.37
N GLY A 222 16.28 4.15 -4.18
CA GLY A 222 15.53 5.30 -3.66
C GLY A 222 14.05 5.30 -4.04
N GLY A 223 13.55 4.18 -4.59
CA GLY A 223 12.16 3.97 -4.92
C GLY A 223 11.30 3.58 -3.71
N PRO A 224 9.96 3.66 -3.85
CA PRO A 224 9.03 3.24 -2.81
C PRO A 224 8.98 1.72 -2.69
N ALA A 225 8.51 1.23 -1.53
CA ALA A 225 8.18 -0.18 -1.36
C ALA A 225 7.06 -0.59 -2.33
N ASN A 226 7.13 -1.82 -2.85
CA ASN A 226 6.10 -2.37 -3.72
C ASN A 226 5.35 -3.52 -3.02
N THR A 227 4.23 -3.90 -3.64
CA THR A 227 3.42 -5.06 -3.30
C THR A 227 2.57 -5.40 -4.51
N THR A 228 1.91 -6.56 -4.53
CA THR A 228 0.91 -6.91 -5.54
C THR A 228 -0.31 -5.99 -5.48
N TYR A 229 -0.91 -5.70 -6.64
CA TYR A 229 -2.08 -4.83 -6.75
C TYR A 229 -3.36 -5.66 -6.87
N SER A 230 -4.17 -5.69 -5.81
CA SER A 230 -5.45 -6.39 -5.77
C SER A 230 -6.46 -5.87 -6.81
N GLU A 231 -6.34 -4.60 -7.25
CA GLU A 231 -7.22 -4.02 -8.26
C GLU A 231 -7.06 -4.68 -9.63
N ASN A 232 -5.85 -5.13 -9.96
CA ASN A 232 -5.56 -5.80 -11.24
C ASN A 232 -6.31 -7.13 -11.36
N THR A 233 -6.57 -7.80 -10.23
CA THR A 233 -7.40 -9.01 -10.15
C THR A 233 -8.80 -8.79 -10.73
N GLY A 234 -9.39 -7.60 -10.52
CA GLY A 234 -10.67 -7.22 -11.13
C GLY A 234 -10.60 -7.06 -12.65
N VAL A 235 -9.48 -6.54 -13.17
CA VAL A 235 -9.24 -6.43 -14.62
C VAL A 235 -9.09 -7.82 -15.24
N LEU A 236 -8.35 -8.72 -14.59
CA LEU A 236 -8.20 -10.12 -15.03
C LEU A 236 -9.55 -10.85 -15.06
N ALA A 237 -10.41 -10.62 -14.06
CA ALA A 237 -11.74 -11.24 -13.97
C ALA A 237 -12.61 -10.94 -15.19
N ILE A 238 -12.50 -9.71 -15.72
CA ILE A 238 -13.35 -9.18 -16.79
C ILE A 238 -12.72 -9.42 -18.16
N THR A 239 -11.43 -9.10 -18.31
CA THR A 239 -10.71 -9.22 -19.60
C THR A 239 -10.40 -10.67 -19.97
N LYS A 240 -10.31 -11.57 -18.98
CA LYS A 240 -9.85 -12.96 -19.15
C LYS A 240 -8.47 -13.09 -19.81
N VAL A 241 -7.67 -12.03 -19.77
CA VAL A 241 -6.30 -12.03 -20.31
C VAL A 241 -5.33 -12.37 -19.20
N PHE A 242 -4.88 -13.63 -19.14
CA PHE A 242 -4.02 -14.14 -18.06
C PHE A 242 -2.55 -14.32 -18.48
N ASN A 243 -2.18 -13.89 -19.68
CA ASN A 243 -0.81 -14.05 -20.19
C ASN A 243 0.14 -13.05 -19.48
N PRO A 244 1.17 -13.52 -18.73
CA PRO A 244 2.12 -12.64 -18.04
C PRO A 244 2.90 -11.70 -18.97
N VAL A 245 2.97 -12.01 -20.27
CA VAL A 245 3.62 -11.13 -21.26
C VAL A 245 2.99 -9.73 -21.27
N VAL A 246 1.68 -9.61 -21.03
CA VAL A 246 1.01 -8.32 -20.96
C VAL A 246 1.56 -7.46 -19.82
N MET A 247 1.86 -8.07 -18.67
CA MET A 247 2.49 -7.37 -17.54
C MET A 247 3.94 -7.00 -17.83
N ARG A 248 4.69 -7.82 -18.58
CA ARG A 248 6.05 -7.47 -19.00
C ARG A 248 6.07 -6.26 -19.95
N ILE A 249 5.12 -6.19 -20.89
CA ILE A 249 4.97 -5.04 -21.79
C ILE A 249 4.68 -3.78 -20.97
N ALA A 250 3.74 -3.85 -20.01
CA ALA A 250 3.43 -2.74 -19.12
C ALA A 250 4.64 -2.29 -18.29
N ALA A 251 5.44 -3.24 -17.78
CA ALA A 251 6.67 -2.94 -17.03
C ALA A 251 7.72 -2.22 -17.90
N VAL A 252 7.98 -2.71 -19.12
CA VAL A 252 8.91 -2.05 -20.06
C VAL A 252 8.43 -0.66 -20.43
N PHE A 253 7.13 -0.49 -20.66
CA PHE A 253 6.53 0.81 -20.93
C PHE A 253 6.71 1.77 -19.74
N ALA A 254 6.48 1.32 -18.51
CA ALA A 254 6.70 2.12 -17.30
C ALA A 254 8.18 2.53 -17.12
N VAL A 255 9.13 1.61 -17.41
CA VAL A 255 10.56 1.91 -17.41
C VAL A 255 10.88 3.01 -18.42
N ILE A 256 10.40 2.90 -19.65
CA ILE A 256 10.62 3.93 -20.68
C ILE A 256 10.04 5.28 -20.24
N LEU A 257 8.82 5.30 -19.70
CA LEU A 257 8.19 6.53 -19.20
C LEU A 257 8.98 7.18 -18.05
N SER A 258 9.69 6.40 -17.24
CA SER A 258 10.54 6.95 -16.19
C SER A 258 11.67 7.84 -16.72
N PHE A 259 12.12 7.61 -17.96
CA PHE A 259 13.13 8.44 -18.63
C PHE A 259 12.55 9.71 -19.30
N VAL A 260 11.25 9.99 -19.09
CA VAL A 260 10.55 11.16 -19.62
C VAL A 260 10.13 12.06 -18.46
N PRO A 261 11.01 12.97 -17.97
CA PRO A 261 10.71 13.86 -16.83
C PRO A 261 9.41 14.66 -16.99
N LYS A 262 9.03 14.98 -18.23
CA LYS A 262 7.75 15.62 -18.56
C LYS A 262 6.54 14.88 -18.00
N VAL A 263 6.56 13.53 -18.05
CA VAL A 263 5.49 12.68 -17.50
C VAL A 263 5.41 12.85 -15.99
N GLY A 264 6.56 12.84 -15.31
CA GLY A 264 6.64 13.11 -13.87
C GLY A 264 6.12 14.49 -13.50
N ALA A 265 6.49 15.52 -14.27
CA ALA A 265 6.03 16.89 -14.05
C ALA A 265 4.51 17.04 -14.24
N VAL A 266 3.92 16.34 -15.23
CA VAL A 266 2.46 16.29 -15.40
C VAL A 266 1.78 15.64 -14.19
N ILE A 267 2.31 14.51 -13.71
CA ILE A 267 1.77 13.85 -12.51
C ILE A 267 1.87 14.76 -11.28
N GLN A 268 2.99 15.44 -11.09
CA GLN A 268 3.19 16.39 -9.99
C GLN A 268 2.34 17.65 -10.09
N SER A 269 1.90 18.03 -11.31
CA SER A 269 0.97 19.15 -11.50
C SER A 269 -0.47 18.82 -11.09
N ILE A 270 -0.78 17.54 -10.82
CA ILE A 270 -2.12 17.14 -10.37
C ILE A 270 -2.39 17.74 -9.00
N PRO A 271 -3.44 18.56 -8.84
CA PRO A 271 -3.72 19.19 -7.56
C PRO A 271 -4.02 18.18 -6.46
N THR A 272 -3.55 18.48 -5.25
CA THR A 272 -3.73 17.65 -4.04
C THR A 272 -5.20 17.28 -3.80
N ALA A 273 -6.14 18.19 -4.08
CA ALA A 273 -7.58 17.94 -3.96
C ALA A 273 -8.08 16.84 -4.90
N VAL A 274 -7.59 16.79 -6.15
CA VAL A 274 -7.96 15.74 -7.13
C VAL A 274 -7.53 14.38 -6.61
N MET A 275 -6.29 14.29 -6.11
CA MET A 275 -5.75 13.09 -5.49
C MET A 275 -6.53 12.70 -4.23
N GLY A 276 -6.83 13.65 -3.34
CA GLY A 276 -7.61 13.40 -2.13
C GLY A 276 -8.99 12.80 -2.42
N GLY A 277 -9.71 13.30 -3.43
CA GLY A 277 -10.98 12.72 -3.87
C GLY A 277 -10.86 11.27 -4.32
N ILE A 278 -9.80 10.93 -5.06
CA ILE A 278 -9.52 9.57 -5.52
C ILE A 278 -9.07 8.66 -4.37
N GLU A 279 -8.24 9.17 -3.47
CA GLU A 279 -7.72 8.44 -2.31
C GLU A 279 -8.82 8.06 -1.32
N ILE A 280 -9.86 8.89 -1.16
CA ILE A 280 -11.07 8.52 -0.40
C ILE A 280 -11.66 7.21 -0.95
N LEU A 281 -11.80 7.10 -2.28
CA LEU A 281 -12.32 5.89 -2.92
C LEU A 281 -11.33 4.73 -2.80
N LEU A 282 -10.05 4.94 -3.09
CA LEU A 282 -9.03 3.90 -3.08
C LEU A 282 -8.83 3.29 -1.68
N PHE A 283 -8.59 4.12 -0.67
CA PHE A 283 -8.36 3.64 0.70
C PHE A 283 -9.62 2.99 1.29
N GLY A 284 -10.81 3.53 0.99
CA GLY A 284 -12.08 2.91 1.34
C GLY A 284 -12.28 1.55 0.67
N MET A 285 -11.91 1.41 -0.61
CA MET A 285 -11.95 0.12 -1.32
C MET A 285 -10.99 -0.90 -0.71
N ILE A 286 -9.78 -0.50 -0.32
CA ILE A 286 -8.82 -1.38 0.39
C ILE A 286 -9.45 -1.89 1.69
N ALA A 287 -10.04 -0.99 2.49
CA ALA A 287 -10.71 -1.39 3.72
C ALA A 287 -11.87 -2.38 3.45
N ALA A 288 -12.65 -2.13 2.39
CA ALA A 288 -13.73 -3.02 1.96
C ALA A 288 -13.23 -4.38 1.45
N VAL A 289 -12.05 -4.44 0.80
CA VAL A 289 -11.41 -5.71 0.42
C VAL A 289 -11.05 -6.52 1.67
N GLY A 290 -10.54 -5.89 2.73
CA GLY A 290 -10.31 -6.56 4.01
C GLY A 290 -11.57 -7.21 4.57
N MET A 291 -12.69 -6.49 4.57
CA MET A 291 -14.00 -7.03 4.97
C MET A 291 -14.46 -8.16 4.05
N LYS A 292 -14.31 -7.99 2.74
CA LYS A 292 -14.64 -9.01 1.74
C LYS A 292 -13.85 -10.30 1.99
N THR A 293 -12.57 -10.21 2.32
CA THR A 293 -11.72 -11.36 2.67
C THR A 293 -12.26 -12.11 3.89
N LEU A 294 -12.73 -11.41 4.92
CA LEU A 294 -13.38 -12.05 6.09
C LEU A 294 -14.64 -12.81 5.68
N ILE A 295 -15.47 -12.20 4.83
CA ILE A 295 -16.76 -12.74 4.38
C ILE A 295 -16.56 -13.96 3.45
N GLU A 296 -15.70 -13.86 2.43
CA GLU A 296 -15.46 -14.93 1.46
C GLU A 296 -14.82 -16.16 2.11
N ASN A 297 -13.97 -15.95 3.13
CA ASN A 297 -13.41 -17.03 3.93
C ASN A 297 -14.32 -17.52 5.06
N ARG A 298 -15.56 -17.00 5.15
CA ARG A 298 -16.57 -17.38 6.16
C ARG A 298 -16.03 -17.32 7.59
N VAL A 299 -15.25 -16.29 7.89
CA VAL A 299 -14.71 -16.06 9.23
C VAL A 299 -15.88 -15.79 10.17
N LYS A 300 -16.07 -16.65 11.17
CA LYS A 300 -16.98 -16.36 12.28
C LYS A 300 -16.35 -15.30 13.17
N VAL A 301 -17.08 -14.21 13.42
CA VAL A 301 -16.62 -13.08 14.26
C VAL A 301 -17.15 -13.28 15.68
N ASP A 302 -16.71 -14.36 16.30
CA ASP A 302 -17.03 -14.82 17.65
C ASP A 302 -15.74 -15.27 18.37
N GLY A 303 -15.86 -15.57 19.68
CA GLY A 303 -14.79 -16.09 20.53
C GLY A 303 -13.41 -15.47 20.27
N LYS A 304 -12.47 -16.33 19.86
CA LYS A 304 -11.07 -15.95 19.58
C LYS A 304 -10.92 -14.95 18.44
N ASN A 305 -11.73 -15.07 17.38
CA ASN A 305 -11.63 -14.21 16.20
C ASN A 305 -12.14 -12.80 16.52
N LEU A 306 -13.25 -12.69 17.26
CA LEU A 306 -13.77 -11.40 17.72
C LEU A 306 -12.72 -10.64 18.54
N ILE A 307 -12.03 -11.32 19.45
CA ILE A 307 -10.96 -10.71 20.26
C ILE A 307 -9.80 -10.24 19.38
N VAL A 308 -9.28 -11.11 18.51
CA VAL A 308 -8.16 -10.77 17.59
C VAL A 308 -8.52 -9.57 16.73
N ILE A 309 -9.68 -9.60 16.06
CA ILE A 309 -10.15 -8.54 15.17
C ILE A 309 -10.29 -7.22 15.95
N SER A 310 -10.93 -7.25 17.12
CA SER A 310 -11.19 -6.04 17.92
C SER A 310 -9.90 -5.38 18.40
N VAL A 311 -8.97 -6.17 18.96
CA VAL A 311 -7.69 -5.64 19.46
C VAL A 311 -6.86 -5.07 18.30
N MET A 312 -6.80 -5.78 17.16
CA MET A 312 -6.04 -5.31 16.00
C MET A 312 -6.59 -4.02 15.41
N LEU A 313 -7.92 -3.86 15.33
CA LEU A 313 -8.54 -2.63 14.83
C LEU A 313 -8.19 -1.44 15.73
N VAL A 314 -8.35 -1.58 17.06
CA VAL A 314 -8.08 -0.49 18.00
C VAL A 314 -6.60 -0.14 18.05
N VAL A 315 -5.72 -1.15 18.14
CA VAL A 315 -4.27 -0.92 18.19
C VAL A 315 -3.75 -0.33 16.88
N GLY A 316 -4.24 -0.83 15.76
CA GLY A 316 -3.81 -0.39 14.43
C GLY A 316 -4.26 1.01 14.06
N ILE A 317 -5.49 1.40 14.43
CA ILE A 317 -6.12 2.67 14.04
C ILE A 317 -5.97 3.73 15.14
N GLY A 318 -6.01 3.34 16.40
CA GLY A 318 -6.00 4.25 17.55
C GLY A 318 -4.67 4.91 17.85
N GLY A 319 -3.63 4.71 17.03
CA GLY A 319 -2.33 5.35 17.22
C GLY A 319 -1.49 4.77 18.36
N ALA A 320 -1.73 3.50 18.73
CA ALA A 320 -0.95 2.84 19.77
C ALA A 320 0.54 2.74 19.36
N ALA A 321 1.43 3.06 20.29
CA ALA A 321 2.87 2.93 20.13
C ALA A 321 3.47 2.28 21.38
N ILE A 322 4.25 1.22 21.19
CA ILE A 322 4.93 0.49 22.27
C ILE A 322 6.43 0.55 22.02
N GLY A 323 7.16 1.13 22.98
CA GLY A 323 8.62 1.21 22.96
C GLY A 323 9.26 0.15 23.86
N ILE A 324 10.25 -0.59 23.34
CA ILE A 324 11.15 -1.45 24.11
C ILE A 324 12.58 -1.01 23.78
N GLY A 325 13.17 -0.20 24.66
CA GLY A 325 14.49 0.39 24.42
C GLY A 325 14.49 1.29 23.17
N PRO A 326 15.42 1.11 22.21
CA PRO A 326 15.47 1.91 20.99
C PRO A 326 14.43 1.49 19.93
N VAL A 327 13.65 0.44 20.20
CA VAL A 327 12.70 -0.16 19.28
C VAL A 327 11.29 0.36 19.59
N ARG A 328 10.63 1.02 18.64
CA ARG A 328 9.26 1.55 18.74
C ARG A 328 8.31 0.90 17.71
N PHE A 329 7.41 0.05 18.19
CA PHE A 329 6.36 -0.55 17.36
C PHE A 329 5.12 0.35 17.36
N GLU A 330 4.66 0.74 16.17
CA GLU A 330 3.49 1.60 16.02
C GLU A 330 2.67 1.27 14.77
N GLY A 331 1.41 1.70 14.75
CA GLY A 331 0.50 1.59 13.61
C GLY A 331 0.31 0.17 13.07
N ILE A 332 0.43 0.00 11.75
CA ILE A 332 0.16 -1.25 11.04
C ILE A 332 1.12 -2.36 11.47
N GLY A 333 2.40 -2.04 11.70
CA GLY A 333 3.40 -3.00 12.16
C GLY A 333 3.06 -3.57 13.53
N LEU A 334 2.61 -2.71 14.45
CA LEU A 334 2.15 -3.14 15.77
C LEU A 334 0.87 -3.99 15.69
N ALA A 335 -0.10 -3.59 14.86
CA ALA A 335 -1.34 -4.36 14.67
C ALA A 335 -1.06 -5.78 14.12
N ALA A 336 -0.14 -5.90 13.15
CA ALA A 336 0.28 -7.18 12.60
C ALA A 336 0.96 -8.06 13.67
N LEU A 337 1.85 -7.48 14.47
CA LEU A 337 2.52 -8.18 15.57
C LEU A 337 1.51 -8.68 16.61
N VAL A 338 0.56 -7.84 17.02
CA VAL A 338 -0.48 -8.20 17.99
C VAL A 338 -1.37 -9.32 17.45
N GLY A 339 -1.79 -9.25 16.19
CA GLY A 339 -2.57 -10.31 15.55
C GLY A 339 -1.82 -11.65 15.54
N LEU A 340 -0.53 -11.62 15.22
CA LEU A 340 0.34 -12.79 15.22
C LEU A 340 0.49 -13.39 16.62
N VAL A 341 0.77 -12.57 17.62
CA VAL A 341 0.98 -13.01 19.01
C VAL A 341 -0.30 -13.58 19.60
N LEU A 342 -1.45 -12.89 19.45
CA LEU A 342 -2.73 -13.37 19.97
C LEU A 342 -3.14 -14.68 19.31
N ASN A 343 -3.04 -14.78 17.98
CA ASN A 343 -3.33 -16.02 17.29
C ASN A 343 -2.39 -17.16 17.75
N GLY A 344 -1.09 -16.87 17.89
CA GLY A 344 -0.11 -17.83 18.41
C GLY A 344 -0.46 -18.34 19.81
N ILE A 345 -0.84 -17.43 20.73
CA ILE A 345 -1.28 -17.80 22.09
C ILE A 345 -2.50 -18.72 22.01
N PHE A 346 -3.52 -18.36 21.24
CA PHE A 346 -4.75 -19.14 21.14
C PHE A 346 -4.55 -20.53 20.54
N VAL A 347 -3.65 -20.65 19.56
CA VAL A 347 -3.25 -21.95 19.00
C VAL A 347 -2.52 -22.80 20.05
N LEU A 348 -1.61 -22.20 20.83
CA LEU A 348 -0.84 -22.91 21.86
C LEU A 348 -1.69 -23.33 23.07
N THR A 349 -2.61 -22.47 23.52
CA THR A 349 -3.47 -22.74 24.67
C THR A 349 -4.71 -23.56 24.31
N LYS A 350 -4.94 -23.83 23.02
CA LYS A 350 -6.18 -24.43 22.51
C LYS A 350 -7.41 -23.67 23.00
N ALA A 351 -7.35 -22.34 22.93
CA ALA A 351 -8.45 -21.48 23.34
C ALA A 351 -9.74 -21.88 22.59
N PRO A 352 -10.91 -21.84 23.26
CA PRO A 352 -12.19 -22.14 22.63
C PRO A 352 -12.43 -21.29 21.38
N GLU A 353 -13.11 -21.86 20.38
CA GLU A 353 -13.51 -21.10 19.19
C GLU A 353 -14.71 -20.18 19.47
N GLU A 354 -15.52 -20.51 20.48
CA GLU A 354 -16.69 -19.77 20.95
C GLU A 354 -16.39 -18.98 22.23
#